data_AF-A0A453CKG1-F1
#
_entry.id   AF-A0A453CKG1-F1
#
_cell.length_a   1.000
_cell.length_b   1.000
_cell.length_c   1.000
_cell.angle_alpha   90.00
_cell.angle_beta   90.00
_cell.angle_gamma   90.00
#
_symmetry.space_group_name_H-M   'P 1'
#
loop_
_entity.id
_entity.type
_entity.pdbx_description
1 polymer ?
#
loop_
_entity_poly.entity_id
_entity_poly.type
_entity_poly.pdbx_seq_one_letter_code
_entity_poly.pdbx_strand_id
1 'polypeptide(L)'
;MATTKHDVFLESFLTVGSYKKLYSYTHLLNGFAVHANSEKAAKILSGAKGVRLVQEDIKMAKMTTYTPKYIGASGVWPLLGGAENSGDGIVIGMIDTGIDPKNPSFASFSNQSKQPPPNFKGMCRSGDRFPPDSCNGKIVGARWFARAGQATGEFNATIHYASPYDPDGHGSHTASTAAGNFHTPAISRGYNFGYASGMAPGARLAVYKAAYPFGGYM
;
A
#
# COMPACT_ATOMS: atom_id res chain seq x y z
N MET A 1 13.54 8.47 -18.32
CA MET A 1 14.21 7.71 -19.39
C MET A 1 13.69 6.27 -19.57
N ALA A 2 13.42 5.49 -18.51
CA ALA A 2 12.89 4.13 -18.69
C ALA A 2 11.40 4.08 -19.07
N THR A 3 10.58 4.99 -18.54
CA THR A 3 9.15 5.13 -18.90
C THR A 3 8.95 5.37 -20.39
N THR A 4 9.74 6.27 -20.97
CA THR A 4 9.74 6.61 -22.41
C THR A 4 10.20 5.43 -23.27
N LYS A 5 11.13 4.59 -22.80
CA LYS A 5 11.53 3.36 -23.52
C LYS A 5 10.39 2.33 -23.57
N HIS A 6 9.62 2.19 -22.49
CA HIS A 6 8.44 1.31 -22.51
C HIS A 6 7.34 1.83 -23.44
N ASP A 7 7.16 3.15 -23.51
CA ASP A 7 6.20 3.76 -24.46
C ASP A 7 6.60 3.45 -25.90
N VAL A 8 7.84 3.78 -26.27
CA VAL A 8 8.40 3.49 -27.61
C VAL A 8 8.34 2.00 -27.95
N PHE A 9 8.62 1.12 -26.97
CA PHE A 9 8.50 -0.32 -27.16
C PHE A 9 7.06 -0.70 -27.51
N LEU A 10 6.08 -0.27 -26.71
CA LEU A 10 4.68 -0.61 -26.95
C LEU A 10 4.17 -0.08 -28.30
N GLU A 11 4.53 1.16 -28.65
CA GLU A 11 4.15 1.79 -29.92
C GLU A 11 4.77 1.08 -31.14
N SER A 12 5.92 0.41 -30.97
CA SER A 12 6.55 -0.37 -32.05
C SER A 12 5.86 -1.69 -32.36
N PHE A 13 5.05 -2.22 -31.43
CA PHE A 13 4.36 -3.52 -31.58
C PHE A 13 2.85 -3.40 -31.67
N LEU A 14 2.25 -2.38 -31.06
CA LEU A 14 0.81 -2.22 -30.93
C LEU A 14 0.33 -0.91 -31.55
N THR A 15 -0.85 -0.93 -32.15
CA THR A 15 -1.50 0.26 -32.67
C THR A 15 -1.84 1.22 -31.52
N VAL A 16 -1.53 2.50 -31.68
CA VAL A 16 -1.92 3.53 -30.71
C VAL A 16 -3.43 3.48 -30.47
N GLY A 17 -3.84 3.45 -29.19
CA GLY A 17 -5.23 3.32 -28.79
C GLY A 17 -5.74 1.88 -28.64
N SER A 18 -5.00 0.86 -29.09
CA SER A 18 -5.38 -0.54 -28.89
C SER A 18 -5.02 -1.10 -27.50
N TYR A 19 -4.37 -0.29 -26.67
CA TYR A 19 -3.94 -0.62 -25.33
C TYR A 19 -3.86 0.64 -24.45
N LYS A 20 -3.86 0.44 -23.14
CA LYS A 20 -3.57 1.47 -22.15
C LYS A 20 -2.42 1.01 -21.27
N LYS A 21 -1.28 1.70 -21.31
CA LYS A 21 -0.20 1.46 -20.36
C LYS A 21 -0.61 1.92 -18.97
N LEU A 22 -0.63 0.98 -18.02
CA LEU A 22 -1.01 1.24 -16.65
C LEU A 22 0.20 1.67 -15.83
N TYR A 23 1.28 0.90 -15.85
CA TYR A 23 2.48 1.17 -15.04
C TYR A 23 3.77 0.85 -15.79
N SER A 24 4.87 1.41 -15.30
CA SER A 24 6.23 1.05 -15.70
C SER A 24 7.02 0.71 -14.45
N TYR A 25 7.65 -0.46 -14.49
CA TYR A 25 8.48 -1.01 -13.45
C TYR A 25 9.95 -0.87 -13.88
N THR A 26 10.76 -0.29 -13.01
CA THR A 26 12.15 0.07 -13.35
C THR A 26 13.15 -0.22 -12.25
N HIS A 27 12.68 -0.66 -11.08
CA HIS A 27 13.52 -0.82 -9.89
C HIS A 27 13.91 -2.29 -9.68
N LEU A 28 12.93 -3.20 -9.62
CA LEU A 28 13.15 -4.64 -9.42
C LEU A 28 13.18 -5.42 -10.74
N LEU A 29 12.37 -5.00 -11.70
CA LEU A 29 12.26 -5.58 -13.02
C LEU A 29 12.12 -4.48 -14.05
N ASN A 30 12.55 -4.75 -15.28
CA ASN A 30 12.35 -3.88 -16.43
C ASN A 30 11.10 -4.33 -17.17
N GLY A 31 9.97 -3.70 -16.90
CA GLY A 31 8.68 -4.16 -17.42
C GLY A 31 7.56 -3.14 -17.27
N PHE A 32 6.38 -3.50 -17.72
CA PHE A 32 5.20 -2.64 -17.70
C PHE A 32 3.93 -3.46 -17.49
N ALA A 33 2.90 -2.81 -16.93
CA ALA A 33 1.55 -3.34 -16.93
C ALA A 33 0.74 -2.62 -18.01
N VAL A 34 -0.02 -3.38 -18.79
CA VAL A 34 -0.87 -2.88 -19.87
C VAL A 34 -2.26 -3.49 -19.76
N HIS A 35 -3.28 -2.66 -19.94
CA HIS A 35 -4.61 -3.14 -20.26
C HIS A 35 -4.72 -3.22 -21.78
N ALA A 36 -4.85 -4.42 -22.31
CA ALA A 36 -5.00 -4.66 -23.74
C ALA A 36 -6.49 -4.75 -24.11
N ASN A 37 -6.90 -4.07 -25.18
CA ASN A 37 -8.30 -4.08 -25.60
C ASN A 37 -8.70 -5.40 -26.31
N SER A 38 -7.73 -6.29 -26.58
CA SER A 38 -7.96 -7.58 -27.23
C SER A 38 -6.87 -8.59 -26.87
N GLU A 39 -7.21 -9.88 -26.90
CA GLU A 39 -6.24 -10.97 -26.75
C GLU A 39 -5.15 -10.94 -27.84
N LYS A 40 -5.47 -10.39 -29.02
CA LYS A 40 -4.50 -10.24 -30.11
C LYS A 40 -3.31 -9.40 -29.69
N ALA A 41 -3.52 -8.32 -28.94
CA ALA A 41 -2.44 -7.48 -28.44
C ALA A 41 -1.55 -8.24 -27.44
N ALA A 42 -2.15 -9.03 -26.54
CA ALA A 42 -1.38 -9.87 -25.62
C ALA A 42 -0.53 -10.93 -26.37
N LYS A 43 -1.10 -11.56 -27.42
CA LYS A 43 -0.39 -12.51 -28.29
C LYS A 43 0.76 -11.86 -29.08
N ILE A 44 0.57 -10.63 -29.56
CA ILE A 44 1.65 -9.88 -30.24
C ILE A 44 2.80 -9.63 -29.25
N LEU A 45 2.49 -9.18 -28.03
CA LEU A 45 3.50 -8.92 -27.02
C LEU A 45 4.23 -10.19 -26.57
N SER A 46 3.54 -11.33 -26.45
CA SER A 46 4.19 -12.59 -26.05
C SER A 46 5.21 -13.10 -27.07
N GLY A 47 5.02 -12.79 -28.37
CA GLY A 47 5.97 -13.09 -29.44
C GLY A 47 6.99 -11.98 -29.73
N ALA A 48 6.88 -10.82 -29.07
CA ALA A 48 7.71 -9.66 -29.37
C ALA A 48 9.16 -9.85 -28.92
N LYS A 49 10.11 -9.58 -29.81
CA LYS A 49 11.54 -9.59 -29.47
C LYS A 49 11.82 -8.59 -28.35
N GLY A 50 12.34 -9.08 -27.23
CA GLY A 50 12.61 -8.27 -26.03
C GLY A 50 11.61 -8.50 -24.89
N VAL A 51 10.50 -9.20 -25.13
CA VAL A 51 9.60 -9.67 -24.07
C VAL A 51 10.06 -11.04 -23.60
N ARG A 52 10.34 -11.16 -22.29
CA ARG A 52 10.77 -12.42 -21.67
C ARG A 52 9.59 -13.25 -21.16
N LEU A 53 8.56 -12.59 -20.63
CA LEU A 53 7.39 -13.21 -20.01
C LEU A 53 6.21 -12.24 -20.15
N VAL A 54 5.03 -12.80 -20.44
CA VAL A 54 3.74 -12.13 -20.29
C VAL A 54 2.93 -12.95 -19.30
N GLN A 55 2.37 -12.30 -18.29
CA GLN A 55 1.53 -12.93 -17.28
C GLN A 55 0.23 -12.13 -17.19
N GLU A 56 -0.88 -12.86 -17.13
CA GLU A 56 -2.19 -12.26 -16.84
C GLU A 56 -2.26 -11.84 -15.38
N ASP A 57 -2.82 -10.65 -15.15
CA ASP A 57 -3.03 -10.09 -13.81
C ASP A 57 -4.22 -10.80 -13.14
N ILE A 58 -4.02 -11.33 -11.93
CA ILE A 58 -5.02 -12.14 -11.22
C ILE A 58 -5.52 -11.34 -10.02
N LYS A 59 -6.84 -11.34 -9.82
CA LYS A 59 -7.43 -10.69 -8.64
C LYS A 59 -7.05 -11.43 -7.36
N MET A 60 -6.52 -10.66 -6.42
CA MET A 60 -6.19 -11.13 -5.09
C MET A 60 -7.26 -10.71 -4.08
N ALA A 61 -7.62 -11.64 -3.20
CA ALA A 61 -8.59 -11.43 -2.13
C ALA A 61 -7.90 -10.99 -0.83
N LYS A 62 -8.62 -10.20 -0.03
CA LYS A 62 -8.20 -9.79 1.32
C LYS A 62 -8.27 -10.98 2.27
N MET A 63 -7.27 -11.19 3.12
CA MET A 63 -7.24 -12.26 4.12
C MET A 63 -6.62 -11.78 5.43
N THR A 64 -7.33 -11.85 6.57
CA THR A 64 -6.74 -11.57 7.89
C THR A 64 -7.43 -12.25 9.07
N THR A 65 -6.64 -12.55 10.12
CA THR A 65 -7.09 -12.93 11.47
C THR A 65 -6.24 -12.26 12.58
N TYR A 66 -6.82 -12.15 13.79
CA TYR A 66 -6.41 -11.35 14.97
C TYR A 66 -5.38 -12.05 15.88
N THR A 67 -4.24 -11.45 16.28
CA THR A 67 -3.18 -12.25 16.96
C THR A 67 -2.13 -11.60 17.92
N PRO A 68 -2.09 -10.32 18.31
CA PRO A 68 -0.97 -9.80 19.11
C PRO A 68 -0.73 -10.50 20.46
N LYS A 69 -1.79 -10.63 21.26
CA LYS A 69 -1.74 -11.31 22.57
C LYS A 69 -1.54 -12.81 22.41
N TYR A 70 -2.08 -13.39 21.33
CA TYR A 70 -2.03 -14.83 21.06
C TYR A 70 -0.60 -15.31 20.83
N ILE A 71 0.24 -14.53 20.16
CA ILE A 71 1.61 -14.92 19.83
C ILE A 71 2.67 -14.47 20.85
N GLY A 72 2.26 -13.92 22.00
CA GLY A 72 3.18 -13.59 23.10
C GLY A 72 4.15 -12.42 22.82
N ALA A 73 3.80 -11.50 21.92
CA ALA A 73 4.70 -10.42 21.48
C ALA A 73 5.25 -9.55 22.61
N SER A 74 4.45 -9.33 23.66
CA SER A 74 4.85 -8.55 24.84
C SER A 74 6.04 -9.11 25.59
N GLY A 75 6.35 -10.41 25.46
CA GLY A 75 7.52 -11.03 26.07
C GLY A 75 8.86 -10.59 25.45
N VAL A 76 8.85 -10.08 24.22
CA VAL A 76 10.07 -9.71 23.47
C VAL A 76 10.40 -8.22 23.59
N TRP A 77 9.39 -7.37 23.80
CA TRP A 77 9.55 -5.91 23.83
C TRP A 77 10.60 -5.36 24.81
N PRO A 78 10.80 -5.90 26.03
CA PRO A 78 11.86 -5.42 26.93
C PRO A 78 13.27 -5.49 26.33
N LEU A 79 13.52 -6.47 25.44
CA LEU A 79 14.81 -6.65 24.76
C LEU A 79 15.01 -5.65 23.61
N LEU A 80 13.95 -4.96 23.18
CA LEU A 80 13.92 -4.08 22.02
C LEU A 80 13.73 -2.60 22.40
N GLY A 81 14.11 -2.22 23.62
CA GLY A 81 13.98 -0.86 24.12
C GLY A 81 12.59 -0.51 24.69
N GLY A 82 11.79 -1.54 25.02
CA GLY A 82 10.45 -1.40 25.60
C GLY A 82 9.34 -1.42 24.54
N ALA A 83 8.08 -1.50 25.01
CA ALA A 83 6.91 -1.64 24.13
C ALA A 83 6.79 -0.50 23.10
N GLU A 84 7.03 0.73 23.53
CA GLU A 84 6.91 1.92 22.66
C GLU A 84 7.99 2.01 21.58
N ASN A 85 9.20 1.55 21.86
CA ASN A 85 10.33 1.64 20.94
C ASN A 85 10.55 0.35 20.13
N SER A 86 9.76 -0.69 20.39
CA SER A 86 9.90 -1.98 19.70
C SER A 86 9.66 -1.80 18.20
N GLY A 87 10.71 -2.04 17.41
CA GLY A 87 10.73 -1.84 15.96
C GLY A 87 11.08 -0.42 15.51
N ASP A 88 11.54 0.48 16.38
CA ASP A 88 12.05 1.78 15.97
C ASP A 88 13.21 1.63 14.97
N GLY A 89 13.28 2.56 14.01
CA GLY A 89 14.19 2.46 12.86
C GLY A 89 13.77 1.48 11.76
N ILE A 90 12.68 0.73 11.94
CA ILE A 90 12.10 -0.15 10.90
C ILE A 90 10.93 0.54 10.20
N VAL A 91 10.81 0.33 8.89
CA VAL A 91 9.63 0.71 8.10
C VAL A 91 8.94 -0.55 7.58
N ILE A 92 7.69 -0.76 7.95
CA ILE A 92 6.85 -1.86 7.46
C ILE A 92 6.07 -1.39 6.23
N GLY A 93 6.22 -2.10 5.13
CA GLY A 93 5.45 -1.88 3.91
C GLY A 93 4.10 -2.58 3.98
N MET A 94 3.01 -1.81 3.92
CA MET A 94 1.63 -2.32 3.96
C MET A 94 1.04 -2.30 2.55
N ILE A 95 0.75 -3.47 1.98
CA ILE A 95 0.04 -3.61 0.69
C ILE A 95 -1.38 -4.07 1.00
N ASP A 96 -2.33 -3.14 0.94
CA ASP A 96 -3.70 -3.38 1.43
C ASP A 96 -4.71 -2.38 0.84
N THR A 97 -5.82 -2.10 1.52
CA THR A 97 -6.88 -1.16 1.11
C THR A 97 -6.58 0.32 1.41
N GLY A 98 -5.41 0.61 1.96
CA GLY A 98 -4.95 1.96 2.30
C GLY A 98 -4.74 2.14 3.80
N ILE A 99 -4.80 3.39 4.26
CA ILE A 99 -4.83 3.72 5.68
C ILE A 99 -5.75 4.92 5.98
N ASP A 100 -6.42 4.92 7.13
CA ASP A 100 -7.03 6.13 7.69
C ASP A 100 -6.00 6.86 8.58
N PRO A 101 -5.39 7.97 8.11
CA PRO A 101 -4.35 8.67 8.84
C PRO A 101 -4.85 9.36 10.11
N LYS A 102 -6.18 9.50 10.27
CA LYS A 102 -6.79 10.12 11.47
C LYS A 102 -6.97 9.14 12.62
N ASN A 103 -6.76 7.84 12.40
CA ASN A 103 -6.88 6.85 13.45
C ASN A 103 -5.83 7.08 14.55
N PRO A 104 -6.20 7.08 15.85
CA PRO A 104 -5.26 7.28 16.96
C PRO A 104 -4.06 6.32 16.97
N SER A 105 -4.22 5.12 16.39
CA SER A 105 -3.15 4.13 16.25
C SER A 105 -1.99 4.63 15.37
N PHE A 106 -2.22 5.67 14.57
CA PHE A 106 -1.25 6.25 13.64
C PHE A 106 -0.94 7.72 13.94
N ALA A 107 -1.39 8.22 15.10
CA ALA A 107 -1.08 9.58 15.52
C ALA A 107 0.43 9.77 15.63
N SER A 108 0.88 10.98 15.28
CA SER A 108 2.26 11.39 15.54
C SER A 108 2.39 11.83 16.99
N PHE A 109 3.27 11.19 17.76
CA PHE A 109 3.64 11.68 19.09
C PHE A 109 4.93 12.49 18.99
N SER A 110 5.03 13.57 19.76
CA SER A 110 6.12 14.56 19.68
C SER A 110 7.53 13.95 19.75
N ASN A 111 7.73 12.88 20.54
CA ASN A 111 9.00 12.15 20.63
C ASN A 111 9.22 11.11 19.50
N GLN A 112 8.17 10.80 18.74
CA GLN A 112 8.18 9.92 17.57
C GLN A 112 8.16 10.69 16.25
N SER A 113 8.31 12.02 16.23
CA SER A 113 8.58 12.80 15.00
C SER A 113 9.98 12.53 14.40
N LYS A 114 10.56 11.35 14.66
CA LYS A 114 11.82 10.92 14.06
C LYS A 114 11.61 10.79 12.56
N GLN A 115 12.52 11.38 11.81
CA GLN A 115 12.60 11.22 10.37
C GLN A 115 12.65 9.72 10.04
N PRO A 116 12.07 9.28 8.90
CA PRO A 116 12.26 7.91 8.45
C PRO A 116 13.77 7.58 8.35
N PRO A 117 14.14 6.29 8.40
CA PRO A 117 15.53 5.88 8.24
C PRO A 117 16.19 6.57 7.04
N PRO A 118 17.44 7.04 7.11
CA PRO A 118 18.06 7.88 6.05
C PRO A 118 18.07 7.25 4.64
N ASN A 119 18.05 5.92 4.59
CA ASN A 119 17.99 5.13 3.37
C ASN A 119 16.57 4.94 2.82
N PHE A 120 15.52 5.29 3.57
CA PHE A 120 14.14 5.22 3.10
C PHE A 120 13.89 6.26 2.00
N LYS A 121 13.45 5.79 0.83
CA LYS A 121 13.18 6.63 -0.35
C LYS A 121 11.69 6.67 -0.72
N GLY A 122 10.81 6.18 0.15
CA GLY A 122 9.38 6.25 -0.08
C GLY A 122 8.90 7.70 -0.10
N MET A 123 7.77 7.93 -0.76
CA MET A 123 7.15 9.25 -0.90
C MET A 123 5.77 9.24 -0.26
N CYS A 124 5.35 10.40 0.24
CA CYS A 124 3.97 10.64 0.62
C CYS A 124 3.23 11.32 -0.52
N ARG A 125 2.26 10.63 -1.13
CA ARG A 125 1.38 11.24 -2.13
C ARG A 125 0.06 11.63 -1.49
N SER A 126 -0.26 12.91 -1.56
CA SER A 126 -1.60 13.42 -1.23
C SER A 126 -2.63 12.99 -2.27
N GLY A 127 -3.89 13.08 -1.89
CA GLY A 127 -5.04 12.82 -2.76
C GLY A 127 -6.35 13.02 -2.00
N ASP A 128 -7.46 12.58 -2.60
CA ASP A 128 -8.79 12.69 -1.98
C ASP A 128 -8.82 12.12 -0.57
N ARG A 129 -9.30 12.90 0.40
CA ARG A 129 -9.34 12.52 1.84
C ARG A 129 -7.98 12.14 2.45
N PHE A 130 -6.88 12.41 1.77
CA PHE A 130 -5.51 12.15 2.23
C PHE A 130 -4.66 13.42 2.05
N PRO A 131 -4.78 14.40 2.96
CA PRO A 131 -4.05 15.66 2.87
C PRO A 131 -2.53 15.46 3.00
N PRO A 132 -1.71 16.45 2.57
CA PRO A 132 -0.23 16.32 2.53
C PRO A 132 0.44 15.98 3.87
N ASP A 133 -0.18 16.37 4.98
CA ASP A 133 0.26 16.13 6.37
C ASP A 133 -0.11 14.74 6.90
N SER A 134 -0.81 13.92 6.11
CA SER A 134 -1.18 12.55 6.50
C SER A 134 0.03 11.65 6.76
N CYS A 135 1.17 11.93 6.11
CA CYS A 135 2.45 11.33 6.52
C CYS A 135 3.07 12.19 7.61
N ASN A 136 2.91 11.73 8.84
CA ASN A 136 3.12 12.49 10.05
C ASN A 136 4.33 11.99 10.87
N GLY A 137 5.18 11.17 10.26
CA GLY A 137 6.31 10.50 10.92
C GLY A 137 5.97 9.08 11.36
N LYS A 138 4.74 8.79 11.81
CA LYS A 138 4.30 7.39 12.02
C LYS A 138 4.04 6.71 10.68
N ILE A 139 3.29 7.40 9.82
CA ILE A 139 3.18 7.11 8.39
C ILE A 139 4.29 7.91 7.69
N VAL A 140 5.21 7.22 7.02
CA VAL A 140 6.39 7.82 6.37
C VAL A 140 6.34 7.76 4.85
N GLY A 141 5.45 6.94 4.29
CA GLY A 141 5.18 6.88 2.86
C GLY A 141 3.76 6.42 2.60
N ALA A 142 3.17 6.91 1.51
CA ALA A 142 1.79 6.59 1.16
C ALA A 142 1.58 6.73 -0.36
N ARG A 143 1.12 5.65 -1.00
CA ARG A 143 0.82 5.59 -2.43
C ARG A 143 -0.41 4.70 -2.68
N TRP A 144 -0.97 4.81 -3.88
CA TRP A 144 -2.09 3.98 -4.32
C TRP A 144 -1.92 3.53 -5.78
N PHE A 145 -2.61 2.46 -6.14
CA PHE A 145 -2.55 1.81 -7.45
C PHE A 145 -3.96 1.48 -7.96
N ALA A 146 -4.65 2.48 -8.52
CA ALA A 146 -6.04 2.33 -8.99
C ALA A 146 -6.18 2.02 -10.50
N ARG A 147 -5.10 2.17 -11.29
CA ARG A 147 -5.21 2.27 -12.76
C ARG A 147 -5.78 1.02 -13.42
N ALA A 148 -5.52 -0.16 -12.87
CA ALA A 148 -6.08 -1.42 -13.36
C ALA A 148 -7.60 -1.47 -13.16
N GLY A 149 -8.09 -1.25 -11.94
CA GLY A 149 -9.53 -1.17 -11.66
C GLY A 149 -10.25 -0.05 -12.43
N GLN A 150 -9.56 1.06 -12.73
CA GLN A 150 -10.09 2.11 -13.60
C GLN A 150 -10.17 1.68 -15.07
N ALA A 151 -9.22 0.87 -15.54
CA ALA A 151 -9.21 0.37 -16.91
C ALA A 151 -10.28 -0.73 -17.12
N THR A 152 -10.54 -1.55 -16.11
CA THR A 152 -11.57 -2.60 -16.15
C THR A 152 -12.99 -2.11 -15.85
N GLY A 153 -13.14 -0.84 -15.43
CA GLY A 153 -14.45 -0.24 -15.13
C GLY A 153 -14.99 -0.54 -13.73
N GLU A 154 -14.24 -1.25 -12.89
CA GLU A 154 -14.66 -1.62 -11.53
C GLU A 154 -14.42 -0.50 -10.51
N PHE A 155 -13.56 0.46 -10.85
CA PHE A 155 -13.25 1.57 -9.97
C PHE A 155 -14.37 2.63 -9.96
N ASN A 156 -15.19 2.61 -8.92
CA ASN A 156 -16.11 3.70 -8.60
C ASN A 156 -15.43 4.84 -7.81
N ALA A 157 -15.21 5.98 -8.46
CA ALA A 157 -14.52 7.12 -7.88
C ALA A 157 -15.23 7.76 -6.68
N THR A 158 -16.53 7.54 -6.48
CA THR A 158 -17.27 8.14 -5.35
C THR A 158 -17.00 7.43 -4.02
N ILE A 159 -16.60 6.16 -4.06
CA ILE A 159 -16.40 5.32 -2.87
C ILE A 159 -15.00 4.76 -2.73
N HIS A 160 -14.26 4.60 -3.84
CA HIS A 160 -12.94 3.95 -3.79
C HIS A 160 -11.78 4.90 -3.53
N TYR A 161 -11.92 6.18 -3.88
CA TYR A 161 -10.92 7.25 -3.73
C TYR A 161 -9.53 6.93 -4.34
N ALA A 162 -9.10 7.73 -5.32
CA ALA A 162 -7.79 7.59 -5.95
C ALA A 162 -6.71 8.26 -5.09
N SER A 163 -6.54 7.76 -3.87
CA SER A 163 -5.61 8.23 -2.86
C SER A 163 -5.24 7.08 -1.91
N PRO A 164 -4.25 7.26 -1.02
CA PRO A 164 -3.91 6.26 -0.01
C PRO A 164 -4.96 6.06 1.08
N TYR A 165 -6.00 6.91 1.13
CA TYR A 165 -7.07 6.83 2.14
C TYR A 165 -7.79 5.47 2.07
N ASP A 166 -8.12 4.92 3.24
CA ASP A 166 -8.81 3.64 3.38
C ASP A 166 -10.33 3.83 3.64
N PRO A 167 -11.19 3.62 2.64
CA PRO A 167 -12.63 3.59 2.83
C PRO A 167 -13.16 2.20 3.26
N ASP A 168 -12.33 1.15 3.24
CA ASP A 168 -12.73 -0.23 3.49
C ASP A 168 -12.49 -0.63 4.96
N GLY A 169 -11.36 -0.20 5.52
CA GLY A 169 -10.96 -0.42 6.91
C GLY A 169 -9.99 -1.59 7.10
N HIS A 170 -9.90 -2.52 6.15
CA HIS A 170 -9.02 -3.69 6.25
C HIS A 170 -7.55 -3.28 6.39
N GLY A 171 -7.05 -2.37 5.54
CA GLY A 171 -5.68 -1.86 5.59
C GLY A 171 -5.35 -1.11 6.87
N SER A 172 -6.30 -0.32 7.38
CA SER A 172 -6.14 0.34 8.67
C SER A 172 -6.11 -0.67 9.83
N HIS A 173 -6.89 -1.74 9.76
CA HIS A 173 -6.90 -2.80 10.77
C HIS A 173 -5.60 -3.62 10.75
N THR A 174 -5.09 -3.97 9.56
CA THR A 174 -3.80 -4.71 9.44
C THR A 174 -2.62 -3.85 9.86
N ALA A 175 -2.60 -2.58 9.45
CA ALA A 175 -1.54 -1.66 9.81
C ALA A 175 -1.50 -1.39 11.32
N SER A 176 -2.66 -1.25 11.98
CA SER A 176 -2.71 -1.07 13.44
C SER A 176 -2.30 -2.35 14.19
N THR A 177 -2.61 -3.52 13.65
CA THR A 177 -2.13 -4.80 14.19
C THR A 177 -0.61 -4.90 14.08
N ALA A 178 -0.02 -4.55 12.93
CA ALA A 178 1.42 -4.64 12.71
C ALA A 178 2.21 -3.63 13.54
N ALA A 179 1.83 -2.35 13.45
CA ALA A 179 2.58 -1.25 14.06
C ALA A 179 1.67 -0.12 14.55
N GLY A 180 0.47 -0.40 15.04
CA GLY A 180 -0.31 0.60 15.77
C GLY A 180 0.45 1.07 17.02
N ASN A 181 0.28 2.34 17.36
CA ASN A 181 0.90 2.92 18.54
C ASN A 181 0.53 2.15 19.81
N PHE A 182 1.47 2.08 20.75
CA PHE A 182 1.27 1.42 22.03
C PHE A 182 0.22 2.18 22.85
N HIS A 183 -0.56 1.44 23.64
CA HIS A 183 -1.55 1.99 24.56
C HIS A 183 -2.60 2.91 23.88
N THR A 184 -3.02 2.56 22.66
CA THR A 184 -4.04 3.31 21.92
C THR A 184 -5.43 2.94 22.44
N PRO A 185 -6.29 3.88 22.85
CA PRO A 185 -7.66 3.55 23.28
C PRO A 185 -8.46 2.82 22.21
N ALA A 186 -9.00 1.64 22.54
CA ALA A 186 -9.83 0.85 21.65
C ALA A 186 -11.31 1.16 21.90
N ILE A 187 -11.82 2.21 21.24
CA ILE A 187 -13.21 2.65 21.38
C ILE A 187 -13.99 2.30 20.11
N SER A 188 -15.11 1.59 20.26
CA SER A 188 -16.01 1.27 19.15
C SER A 188 -17.47 1.47 19.57
N ARG A 189 -18.21 2.27 18.78
CA ARG A 189 -19.62 2.60 19.03
C ARG A 189 -19.90 3.10 20.46
N GLY A 190 -18.97 3.85 21.04
CA GLY A 190 -19.06 4.39 22.41
C GLY A 190 -18.63 3.42 23.52
N TYR A 191 -18.30 2.16 23.20
CA TYR A 191 -17.80 1.18 24.16
C TYR A 191 -16.28 1.19 24.19
N ASN A 192 -15.71 1.13 25.39
CA ASN A 192 -14.27 1.03 25.62
C ASN A 192 -13.87 -0.43 25.82
N PHE A 193 -13.00 -0.94 24.93
CA PHE A 193 -12.48 -2.31 24.95
C PHE A 193 -11.06 -2.39 25.54
N GLY A 194 -10.61 -1.33 26.22
CA GLY A 194 -9.28 -1.20 26.79
C GLY A 194 -8.30 -0.53 25.82
N TYR A 195 -7.07 -1.02 25.80
CA TYR A 195 -5.99 -0.44 25.01
C TYR A 195 -5.46 -1.44 23.98
N ALA A 196 -5.30 -0.97 22.75
CA ALA A 196 -4.69 -1.68 21.65
C ALA A 196 -3.20 -1.30 21.49
N SER A 197 -2.46 -2.17 20.83
CA SER A 197 -1.07 -1.97 20.45
C SER A 197 -0.78 -2.80 19.21
N GLY A 198 0.10 -2.27 18.35
CA GLY A 198 0.72 -3.09 17.31
C GLY A 198 1.74 -4.08 17.87
N MET A 199 2.18 -5.00 17.02
CA MET A 199 3.29 -5.92 17.31
C MET A 199 4.60 -5.18 17.51
N ALA A 200 4.83 -4.15 16.69
CA ALA A 200 6.01 -3.29 16.70
C ALA A 200 5.58 -1.81 16.77
N PRO A 201 5.18 -1.31 17.95
CA PRO A 201 4.63 0.04 18.10
C PRO A 201 5.58 1.17 17.70
N GLY A 202 6.90 0.95 17.76
CA GLY A 202 7.91 1.92 17.35
C GLY A 202 8.17 1.95 15.84
N ALA A 203 7.72 0.92 15.11
CA ALA A 203 7.93 0.84 13.67
C ALA A 203 7.11 1.87 12.89
N ARG A 204 7.63 2.26 11.72
CA ARG A 204 6.98 3.20 10.80
C ARG A 204 6.21 2.46 9.71
N LEU A 205 5.26 3.14 9.09
CA LEU A 205 4.42 2.56 8.05
C LEU A 205 4.67 3.22 6.69
N ALA A 206 4.88 2.41 5.66
CA ALA A 206 4.81 2.80 4.26
C ALA A 206 3.62 2.12 3.61
N VAL A 207 2.60 2.90 3.24
CA VAL A 207 1.30 2.40 2.79
C VAL A 207 1.22 2.37 1.27
N TYR A 208 0.81 1.23 0.74
CA TYR A 208 0.62 0.96 -0.68
C TYR A 208 -0.79 0.41 -0.89
N LYS A 209 -1.73 1.30 -1.18
CA LYS A 209 -3.11 0.90 -1.48
C LYS A 209 -3.17 0.20 -2.84
N ALA A 210 -3.29 -1.12 -2.84
CA ALA A 210 -3.38 -1.96 -4.04
C ALA A 210 -4.65 -2.82 -4.06
N ALA A 211 -5.38 -2.89 -2.95
CA ALA A 211 -6.67 -3.57 -2.86
C ALA A 211 -7.82 -2.56 -2.72
N TYR A 212 -8.99 -2.98 -3.18
CA TYR A 212 -10.26 -2.26 -3.15
C TYR A 212 -11.38 -3.24 -2.76
N PRO A 213 -12.64 -2.80 -2.60
CA PRO A 213 -13.75 -3.71 -2.31
C PRO A 213 -13.91 -4.85 -3.33
N PHE A 214 -13.51 -4.64 -4.59
CA PHE A 214 -13.51 -5.65 -5.64
C PHE A 214 -12.24 -6.53 -5.68
N GLY A 215 -11.32 -6.38 -4.72
CA GLY A 215 -10.01 -7.02 -4.69
C GLY A 215 -8.87 -6.12 -5.17
N GLY A 216 -7.69 -6.70 -5.37
CA GLY A 216 -6.52 -6.02 -5.93
C GLY A 216 -6.02 -6.70 -7.20
N TYR A 217 -5.55 -5.89 -8.15
CA TYR A 217 -4.82 -6.33 -9.34
C TYR A 217 -3.32 -6.28 -9.02
N MET A 218 -2.65 -7.43 -9.00
CA MET A 218 -1.31 -7.61 -8.44
C MET A 218 -0.50 -8.67 -9.18
#